data_AF-A0A131YV64-F1
#
_entry.id   AF-A0A131YV64-F1
#
_cell.length_a   1.000
_cell.length_b   1.000
_cell.length_c   1.000
_cell.angle_alpha   90.00
_cell.angle_beta   90.00
_cell.angle_gamma   90.00
#
_symmetry.space_group_name_H-M   'P 1'
#
loop_
_entity.id
_entity.type
_entity.pdbx_description
1 polymer ?
#
loop_
_entity_poly.entity_id
_entity_poly.type
_entity_poly.pdbx_seq_one_letter_code
_entity_poly.pdbx_strand_id
1 'polypeptide(L)'
;MAEKQLCLSVLILALTTLANGSFICGIGNCWRLDIRPFVGTTQRIWTYNTSASSYIRCKVDQARNLSKTSIFFRRAYFYDEQHRWIAKNLEGLFSKKQKDVMQVRNQAHVFIDKEKILYLNMKYRCAVIKVTQAHLGWESYYELRLWDAWVKQGPHAKCVLQFARHTHKGKVIYGPFCDNILHIK
;
A
#
# COMPACT_ATOMS: atom_id res chain seq x y z
N MET A 1 -42.65 -32.92 50.38
CA MET A 1 -41.53 -32.61 51.28
C MET A 1 -40.30 -33.31 50.72
N ALA A 2 -39.26 -32.52 50.40
CA ALA A 2 -37.94 -32.89 49.87
C ALA A 2 -37.84 -33.37 48.39
N GLU A 3 -37.73 -32.38 47.50
CA GLU A 3 -36.93 -32.42 46.27
C GLU A 3 -35.52 -32.98 46.53
N LYS A 4 -35.02 -33.85 45.64
CA LYS A 4 -33.59 -34.09 45.45
C LYS A 4 -33.26 -33.90 43.97
N GLN A 5 -32.83 -32.70 43.64
CA GLN A 5 -32.21 -32.35 42.37
C GLN A 5 -30.83 -33.03 42.30
N LEU A 6 -30.63 -33.87 41.29
CA LEU A 6 -29.33 -34.47 41.00
C LEU A 6 -28.63 -33.57 39.97
N CYS A 7 -27.69 -32.74 40.43
CA CYS A 7 -26.86 -31.89 39.59
C CYS A 7 -25.87 -32.73 38.77
N LEU A 8 -26.13 -32.93 37.49
CA LEU A 8 -25.12 -33.36 36.52
C LEU A 8 -24.39 -32.12 35.99
N SER A 9 -23.22 -31.85 36.56
CA SER A 9 -22.28 -30.83 36.10
C SER A 9 -21.66 -31.22 34.77
N VAL A 10 -22.06 -30.54 33.68
CA VAL A 10 -21.39 -30.61 32.37
C VAL A 10 -20.28 -29.57 32.35
N LEU A 11 -19.03 -30.01 32.48
CA LEU A 11 -17.83 -29.20 32.26
C LEU A 11 -17.60 -29.05 30.74
N ILE A 12 -18.02 -27.93 30.16
CA ILE A 12 -17.66 -27.58 28.78
C ILE A 12 -16.29 -26.89 28.82
N LEU A 13 -15.23 -27.66 28.52
CA LEU A 13 -13.91 -27.12 28.21
C LEU A 13 -13.96 -26.41 26.86
N ALA A 14 -14.19 -25.08 26.88
CA ALA A 14 -13.99 -24.25 25.71
C ALA A 14 -12.48 -24.09 25.44
N LEU A 15 -11.93 -24.93 24.56
CA LEU A 15 -10.63 -24.68 23.93
C LEU A 15 -10.78 -23.47 23.01
N THR A 16 -10.51 -22.28 23.53
CA THR A 16 -10.24 -21.11 22.68
C THR A 16 -8.87 -21.30 22.06
N THR A 17 -8.83 -21.98 20.90
CA THR A 17 -7.69 -21.85 20.01
C THR A 17 -7.66 -20.39 19.57
N LEU A 18 -6.66 -19.65 20.04
CA LEU A 18 -6.24 -18.41 19.41
C LEU A 18 -5.79 -18.82 18.00
N ALA A 19 -6.72 -18.75 17.05
CA ALA A 19 -6.42 -18.85 15.64
C ALA A 19 -5.48 -17.69 15.32
N ASN A 20 -4.17 -17.97 15.41
CA ASN A 20 -3.12 -17.15 14.85
C ASN A 20 -3.58 -16.77 13.45
N GLY A 21 -3.75 -15.46 13.23
CA GLY A 21 -4.38 -14.86 12.06
C GLY A 21 -3.60 -15.10 10.76
N SER A 22 -3.59 -16.35 10.33
CA SER A 22 -3.37 -16.76 8.96
C SER A 22 -4.68 -16.52 8.25
N PHE A 23 -4.79 -15.38 7.55
CA PHE A 23 -5.73 -15.28 6.44
C PHE A 23 -5.26 -16.25 5.36
N ILE A 24 -5.65 -17.52 5.52
CA ILE A 24 -5.84 -18.44 4.40
C ILE A 24 -6.87 -17.75 3.51
N CYS A 25 -6.59 -17.64 2.21
CA CYS A 25 -7.59 -17.22 1.25
C CYS A 25 -8.75 -18.23 1.35
N GLY A 26 -9.80 -17.86 2.09
CA GLY A 26 -10.96 -18.68 2.32
C GLY A 26 -11.61 -19.01 1.00
N ILE A 27 -11.89 -20.30 0.83
CA ILE A 27 -12.62 -20.91 -0.28
C ILE A 27 -13.74 -19.97 -0.75
N GLY A 28 -13.61 -19.45 -1.97
CA GLY A 28 -14.75 -18.87 -2.69
C GLY A 28 -14.66 -17.42 -3.16
N ASN A 29 -13.66 -16.60 -2.79
CA ASN A 29 -13.35 -15.33 -3.49
C ASN A 29 -12.02 -14.70 -2.99
N CYS A 30 -10.87 -15.14 -3.54
CA CYS A 30 -9.71 -14.25 -3.61
C CYS A 30 -10.11 -13.13 -4.59
N TRP A 31 -10.62 -12.00 -4.07
CA TRP A 31 -10.85 -10.82 -4.89
C TRP A 31 -9.58 -10.58 -5.71
N ARG A 32 -9.70 -10.69 -7.05
CA ARG A 32 -8.60 -10.33 -7.94
C ARG A 32 -8.31 -8.86 -7.65
N LEU A 33 -7.18 -8.59 -7.00
CA LEU A 33 -6.82 -7.23 -6.63
C LEU A 33 -6.85 -6.35 -7.89
N ASP A 34 -7.36 -5.14 -7.73
CA ASP A 34 -7.39 -4.12 -8.77
C ASP A 34 -6.69 -2.89 -8.21
N ILE A 35 -5.63 -2.44 -8.89
CA ILE A 35 -4.87 -1.26 -8.47
C ILE A 35 -5.63 0.03 -8.77
N ARG A 36 -6.52 0.02 -9.78
CA ARG A 36 -7.19 1.22 -10.31
C ARG A 36 -7.99 1.97 -9.25
N PRO A 37 -8.85 1.33 -8.42
CA PRO A 37 -9.63 2.05 -7.41
C PRO A 37 -8.76 2.71 -6.33
N PHE A 38 -7.55 2.18 -6.11
CA PHE A 38 -6.63 2.74 -5.12
C PHE A 38 -5.92 3.98 -5.65
N VAL A 39 -5.43 3.95 -6.90
CA VAL A 39 -4.68 5.07 -7.52
C VAL A 39 -5.59 6.13 -8.13
N GLY A 40 -6.80 5.75 -8.55
CA GLY A 40 -7.80 6.60 -9.18
C GLY A 40 -8.61 7.44 -8.19
N THR A 41 -7.95 8.06 -7.21
CA THR A 41 -8.57 8.90 -6.18
C THR A 41 -8.24 10.38 -6.39
N THR A 42 -9.07 11.28 -5.88
CA THR A 42 -8.79 12.72 -5.85
C THR A 42 -7.79 13.08 -4.75
N GLN A 43 -7.64 12.21 -3.75
CA GLN A 43 -6.70 12.41 -2.66
C GLN A 43 -5.25 12.19 -3.11
N ARG A 44 -4.31 12.86 -2.44
CA ARG A 44 -2.89 12.51 -2.54
C ARG A 44 -2.67 11.11 -1.96
N ILE A 45 -1.74 10.37 -2.54
CA ILE A 45 -1.31 9.07 -2.04
C ILE A 45 0.14 9.24 -1.58
N TRP A 46 0.37 9.02 -0.29
CA TRP A 46 1.68 9.09 0.32
C TRP A 46 2.28 7.70 0.48
N THR A 47 3.55 7.55 0.14
CA THR A 47 4.32 6.41 0.61
C THR A 47 4.75 6.68 2.04
N TYR A 48 4.23 5.88 2.97
CA TYR A 48 4.54 6.01 4.39
C TYR A 48 5.79 5.22 4.77
N ASN A 49 5.88 3.99 4.29
CA ASN A 49 7.03 3.09 4.52
C ASN A 49 7.49 2.50 3.18
N THR A 50 8.80 2.37 2.99
CA THR A 50 9.39 1.75 1.80
C THR A 50 10.57 0.86 2.18
N SER A 51 10.81 -0.20 1.40
CA SER A 51 12.04 -1.00 1.49
C SER A 51 13.05 -0.68 0.40
N ALA A 52 12.87 0.40 -0.35
CA ALA A 52 13.86 0.87 -1.31
C ALA A 52 15.19 1.15 -0.61
N SER A 53 16.33 0.85 -1.24
CA SER A 53 17.64 1.16 -0.68
C SER A 53 17.97 2.66 -0.76
N SER A 54 17.58 3.32 -1.84
CA SER A 54 17.82 4.75 -2.08
C SER A 54 17.22 5.67 -1.01
N TYR A 55 17.84 6.83 -0.80
CA TYR A 55 17.28 7.86 0.06
C TYR A 55 16.07 8.50 -0.64
N ILE A 56 14.91 8.41 -0.01
CA ILE A 56 13.66 9.01 -0.47
C ILE A 56 12.89 9.46 0.77
N ARG A 57 12.40 10.70 0.81
CA ARG A 57 11.43 11.18 1.80
C ARG A 57 10.24 11.87 1.16
N CYS A 58 9.12 11.85 1.88
CA CYS A 58 7.91 12.59 1.50
C CYS A 58 7.43 12.27 0.08
N LYS A 59 7.49 10.99 -0.31
CA LYS A 59 7.03 10.55 -1.62
C LYS A 59 5.52 10.60 -1.70
N VAL A 60 5.02 11.40 -2.65
CA VAL A 60 3.60 11.65 -2.85
C VAL A 60 3.23 11.56 -4.32
N ASP A 61 2.10 10.92 -4.59
CA ASP A 61 1.46 10.84 -5.90
C ASP A 61 0.14 11.61 -5.88
N GLN A 62 -0.05 12.49 -6.86
CA GLN A 62 -1.30 13.23 -7.09
C GLN A 62 -1.85 12.86 -8.46
N ALA A 63 -2.99 12.18 -8.48
CA ALA A 63 -3.71 11.92 -9.73
C ALA A 63 -4.14 13.23 -10.39
N ARG A 64 -4.07 13.26 -11.73
CA ARG A 64 -4.48 14.39 -12.58
C ARG A 64 -5.63 14.02 -13.48
N ASN A 65 -5.50 12.91 -14.20
CA ASN A 65 -6.52 12.43 -15.13
C ASN A 65 -6.54 10.90 -15.11
N LEU A 66 -7.73 10.30 -15.07
CA LEU A 66 -7.95 8.87 -15.07
C LEU A 66 -8.80 8.49 -16.29
N SER A 67 -8.33 7.53 -17.07
CA SER A 67 -9.06 6.93 -18.18
C SER A 67 -9.31 5.43 -17.93
N LYS A 68 -9.97 4.77 -18.87
CA LYS A 68 -10.17 3.32 -18.84
C LYS A 68 -8.87 2.53 -18.96
N THR A 69 -7.79 3.12 -19.46
CA THR A 69 -6.54 2.41 -19.79
C THR A 69 -5.32 3.00 -19.11
N SER A 70 -5.40 4.22 -18.59
CA SER A 70 -4.26 4.89 -17.99
C SER A 70 -4.66 5.89 -16.90
N ILE A 71 -3.68 6.29 -16.10
CA ILE A 71 -3.75 7.40 -15.15
C ILE A 71 -2.55 8.30 -15.35
N PHE A 72 -2.79 9.60 -15.45
CA PHE A 72 -1.75 10.63 -15.39
C PHE A 72 -1.65 11.14 -13.96
N PHE A 73 -0.44 11.21 -13.42
CA PHE A 73 -0.20 11.66 -12.06
C PHE A 73 1.13 12.41 -11.92
N ARG A 74 1.20 13.31 -10.94
CA ARG A 74 2.45 13.97 -10.55
C ARG A 74 3.00 13.26 -9.33
N ARG A 75 4.25 12.78 -9.41
CA ARG A 75 5.00 12.18 -8.31
C ARG A 75 6.06 13.16 -7.83
N ALA A 76 6.12 13.45 -6.54
CA ALA A 76 7.16 14.29 -5.93
C ALA A 76 7.78 13.60 -4.72
N TYR A 77 9.07 13.84 -4.47
CA TYR A 77 9.80 13.37 -3.28
C TYR A 77 11.10 14.14 -3.07
N PHE A 78 11.61 14.15 -1.83
CA PHE A 78 12.98 14.52 -1.51
C PHE A 78 13.91 13.34 -1.74
N TYR A 79 15.06 13.56 -2.37
CA TYR A 79 15.99 12.49 -2.76
C TYR A 79 17.31 12.49 -1.98
N ASP A 80 17.48 13.43 -1.05
CA ASP A 80 18.62 13.48 -0.12
C ASP A 80 18.27 14.20 1.19
N GLU A 81 19.25 14.24 2.10
CA GLU A 81 19.14 14.86 3.42
C GLU A 81 19.12 16.39 3.38
N GLN A 82 19.59 17.00 2.28
CA GLN A 82 19.52 18.43 2.04
C GLN A 82 18.12 18.86 1.57
N HIS A 83 17.16 17.94 1.51
CA HIS A 83 15.80 18.16 1.02
C HIS A 83 15.77 18.71 -0.40
N ARG A 84 16.74 18.32 -1.25
CA ARG A 84 16.57 18.51 -2.69
C ARG A 84 15.43 17.62 -3.16
N TRP A 85 14.58 18.16 -4.01
CA TRP A 85 13.34 17.53 -4.42
C TRP A 85 13.31 17.34 -5.93
N ILE A 86 12.45 16.43 -6.34
CA ILE A 86 12.09 16.26 -7.74
C ILE A 86 10.59 16.08 -7.85
N ALA A 87 10.00 16.60 -8.92
CA ALA A 87 8.66 16.22 -9.34
C ALA A 87 8.65 15.77 -10.80
N LYS A 88 7.90 14.71 -11.08
CA LYS A 88 7.76 14.13 -12.41
C LYS A 88 6.28 13.97 -12.73
N ASN A 89 5.91 14.33 -13.95
CA ASN A 89 4.63 13.92 -14.53
C ASN A 89 4.81 12.53 -15.13
N LEU A 90 3.97 11.59 -14.70
CA LEU A 90 4.07 10.18 -15.04
C LEU A 90 2.72 9.69 -15.58
N GLU A 91 2.80 8.62 -16.36
CA GLU A 91 1.64 7.90 -16.84
C GLU A 91 1.71 6.46 -16.35
N GLY A 92 0.67 6.02 -15.65
CA GLY A 92 0.44 4.65 -15.28
C GLY A 92 -0.49 3.98 -16.30
N LEU A 93 -0.04 2.91 -16.93
CA LEU A 93 -0.81 2.10 -17.88
C LEU A 93 -1.37 0.88 -17.16
N PHE A 94 -2.67 0.66 -17.31
CA PHE A 94 -3.37 -0.46 -16.68
C PHE A 94 -3.48 -1.65 -17.63
N SER A 95 -3.10 -2.84 -17.17
CA SER A 95 -3.30 -4.07 -17.94
C SER A 95 -4.77 -4.49 -17.94
N LYS A 96 -5.29 -4.89 -19.11
CA LYS A 96 -6.61 -5.53 -19.22
C LYS A 96 -6.62 -6.95 -18.63
N LYS A 97 -5.45 -7.62 -18.61
CA LYS A 97 -5.29 -9.01 -18.16
C LYS A 97 -4.90 -9.12 -16.68
N GLN A 98 -4.06 -8.20 -16.21
CA GLN A 98 -3.52 -8.17 -14.85
C GLN A 98 -3.94 -6.88 -14.14
N LYS A 99 -5.13 -6.91 -13.52
CA LYS A 99 -5.74 -5.72 -12.88
C LYS A 99 -4.96 -5.21 -11.67
N ASP A 100 -4.14 -6.07 -11.06
CA ASP A 100 -3.28 -5.78 -9.93
C ASP A 100 -1.99 -5.06 -10.32
N VAL A 101 -1.76 -4.81 -11.62
CA VAL A 101 -0.51 -4.24 -12.15
C VAL A 101 -0.76 -2.94 -12.91
N MET A 102 0.10 -1.97 -12.63
CA MET A 102 0.26 -0.72 -13.38
C MET A 102 1.70 -0.61 -13.87
N GLN A 103 1.91 -0.32 -15.16
CA GLN A 103 3.23 0.00 -15.70
C GLN A 103 3.39 1.52 -15.74
N VAL A 104 4.49 2.05 -15.20
CA VAL A 104 4.72 3.49 -15.14
C VAL A 104 5.75 3.90 -16.18
N ARG A 105 5.43 4.95 -16.94
CA ARG A 105 6.34 5.58 -17.90
C ARG A 105 6.44 7.08 -17.68
N ASN A 106 7.55 7.66 -18.12
CA ASN A 106 7.76 9.10 -18.12
C ASN A 106 7.12 9.75 -19.37
N GLN A 107 7.23 11.08 -19.49
CA GLN A 107 6.71 11.83 -20.63
C GLN A 107 7.41 11.53 -21.97
N ALA A 108 8.64 11.00 -21.92
CA ALA A 108 9.34 10.48 -23.09
C ALA A 108 8.94 9.04 -23.44
N HIS A 109 7.85 8.53 -22.86
CA HIS A 109 7.32 7.17 -23.02
C HIS A 109 8.27 6.03 -22.63
N VAL A 110 9.32 6.33 -21.87
CA VAL A 110 10.24 5.33 -21.32
C VAL A 110 9.63 4.74 -20.06
N PHE A 111 9.51 3.41 -20.01
CA PHE A 111 9.07 2.68 -18.82
C PHE A 111 10.12 2.81 -17.72
N ILE A 112 9.68 3.23 -16.53
CA ILE A 112 10.56 3.45 -15.38
C ILE A 112 10.39 2.37 -14.32
N ASP A 113 9.15 1.90 -14.12
CA ASP A 113 8.84 0.84 -13.17
C ASP A 113 7.51 0.15 -13.49
N LYS A 114 7.28 -0.96 -12.78
CA LYS A 114 6.04 -1.71 -12.72
C LYS A 114 5.60 -1.76 -11.27
N GLU A 115 4.39 -1.29 -10.99
CA GLU A 115 3.77 -1.28 -9.67
C GLU A 115 2.70 -2.37 -9.59
N LYS A 116 2.88 -3.33 -8.68
CA LYS A 116 1.94 -4.42 -8.43
C LYS A 116 1.34 -4.29 -7.04
N ILE A 117 0.02 -4.19 -6.93
CA ILE A 117 -0.66 -4.19 -5.63
C ILE A 117 -0.68 -5.62 -5.04
N LEU A 118 -0.21 -5.77 -3.82
CA LEU A 118 -0.14 -7.04 -3.09
C LEU A 118 -1.19 -7.14 -1.99
N TYR A 119 -1.61 -5.99 -1.46
CA TYR A 119 -2.67 -5.88 -0.47
C TYR A 119 -3.39 -4.55 -0.66
N LEU A 120 -4.72 -4.57 -0.51
CA LEU A 120 -5.55 -3.38 -0.56
C LEU A 120 -6.57 -3.44 0.57
N ASN A 121 -6.73 -2.34 1.30
CA ASN A 121 -7.82 -2.17 2.24
C ASN A 121 -8.51 -0.82 2.02
N MET A 122 -9.69 -0.87 1.39
CA MET A 122 -10.47 0.34 1.10
C MET A 122 -11.14 0.95 2.34
N LYS A 123 -11.26 0.22 3.45
CA LYS A 123 -11.73 0.79 4.72
C LYS A 123 -10.66 1.71 5.33
N TYR A 124 -9.40 1.26 5.29
CA TYR A 124 -8.26 2.00 5.87
C TYR A 124 -7.46 2.80 4.85
N ARG A 125 -7.91 2.83 3.59
CA ARG A 125 -7.30 3.57 2.48
C ARG A 125 -5.79 3.34 2.36
N CYS A 126 -5.37 2.10 2.56
CA CYS A 126 -3.98 1.69 2.53
C CYS A 126 -3.76 0.59 1.47
N ALA A 127 -2.55 0.54 0.93
CA ALA A 127 -2.12 -0.53 0.03
C ALA A 127 -0.66 -0.90 0.26
N VAL A 128 -0.34 -2.17 0.02
CA VAL A 128 1.04 -2.64 -0.12
C VAL A 128 1.31 -2.87 -1.59
N ILE A 129 2.36 -2.24 -2.11
CA ILE A 129 2.72 -2.25 -3.52
C ILE A 129 4.14 -2.77 -3.66
N LYS A 130 4.35 -3.73 -4.56
CA LYS A 130 5.68 -4.11 -5.05
C LYS A 130 6.05 -3.26 -6.24
N VAL A 131 7.21 -2.65 -6.20
CA VAL A 131 7.76 -1.86 -7.30
C VAL A 131 8.93 -2.62 -7.91
N THR A 132 8.84 -2.90 -9.20
CA THR A 132 9.91 -3.51 -9.99
C THR A 132 10.40 -2.48 -10.99
N GLN A 133 11.63 -2.01 -10.82
CA GLN A 133 12.21 -1.01 -11.71
C GLN A 133 12.54 -1.61 -13.07
N ALA A 134 12.49 -0.79 -14.12
CA ALA A 134 12.81 -1.22 -15.47
C ALA A 134 14.31 -1.46 -15.69
N HIS A 135 15.18 -0.86 -14.86
CA HIS A 135 16.62 -1.03 -14.97
C HIS A 135 17.06 -2.43 -14.53
N LEU A 136 17.77 -3.13 -15.42
CA LEU A 136 18.29 -4.48 -15.19
C LEU A 136 19.19 -4.53 -13.94
N GLY A 137 19.01 -5.55 -13.10
CA GLY A 137 19.83 -5.79 -11.91
C GLY A 137 19.36 -5.07 -10.64
N TRP A 138 18.36 -4.20 -10.69
CA TRP A 138 17.83 -3.56 -9.49
C TRP A 138 16.82 -4.47 -8.78
N GLU A 139 17.02 -4.67 -7.47
CA GLU A 139 16.08 -5.43 -6.66
C GLU A 139 14.71 -4.73 -6.61
N SER A 140 13.64 -5.52 -6.71
CA SER A 140 12.30 -5.00 -6.43
C SER A 140 12.18 -4.64 -4.95
N TYR A 141 11.43 -3.57 -4.67
CA TYR A 141 11.15 -3.14 -3.31
C TYR A 141 9.66 -3.04 -3.07
N TYR A 142 9.28 -2.80 -1.81
CA TYR A 142 7.89 -2.73 -1.38
C TYR A 142 7.60 -1.36 -0.78
N GLU A 143 6.37 -0.90 -0.96
CA GLU A 143 5.87 0.35 -0.40
C GLU A 143 4.53 0.13 0.30
N LEU A 144 4.39 0.71 1.49
CA LEU A 144 3.13 0.90 2.17
C LEU A 144 2.64 2.32 1.86
N ARG A 145 1.55 2.41 1.09
CA ARG A 145 0.95 3.68 0.69
C ARG A 145 -0.38 3.93 1.38
N LEU A 146 -0.68 5.18 1.66
CA LEU A 146 -1.94 5.63 2.24
C LEU A 146 -2.50 6.83 1.48
N TRP A 147 -3.81 6.97 1.50
CA TRP A 147 -4.44 8.22 1.10
C TRP A 147 -4.23 9.32 2.14
N ASP A 148 -4.19 10.57 1.68
CA ASP A 148 -3.89 11.76 2.48
C ASP A 148 -4.72 11.88 3.76
N ALA A 149 -6.03 11.57 3.70
CA ALA A 149 -6.90 11.66 4.87
C ALA A 149 -6.49 10.76 6.05
N TRP A 150 -5.65 9.74 5.80
CA TRP A 150 -5.22 8.77 6.80
C TRP A 150 -3.74 8.88 7.16
N VAL A 151 -2.93 9.57 6.36
CA VAL A 151 -1.48 9.56 6.53
C VAL A 151 -1.03 10.15 7.87
N LYS A 152 -1.72 11.18 8.37
CA LYS A 152 -1.42 11.83 9.66
C LYS A 152 -1.74 10.95 10.87
N GLN A 153 -2.77 10.11 10.76
CA GLN A 153 -3.10 9.10 11.78
C GLN A 153 -2.15 7.90 11.73
N GLY A 154 -1.47 7.71 10.60
CA GLY A 154 -0.60 6.57 10.34
C GLY A 154 -1.35 5.33 9.82
N PRO A 155 -0.60 4.31 9.38
CA PRO A 155 -1.20 3.09 8.84
C PRO A 155 -1.85 2.24 9.91
N HIS A 156 -3.05 1.75 9.60
CA HIS A 156 -3.71 0.74 10.41
C HIS A 156 -2.83 -0.53 10.55
N ALA A 157 -2.81 -1.15 11.73
CA ALA A 157 -1.95 -2.28 12.06
C ALA A 157 -2.02 -3.44 11.05
N LYS A 158 -3.21 -3.74 10.51
CA LYS A 158 -3.38 -4.73 9.43
C LYS A 158 -2.55 -4.39 8.18
N CYS A 159 -2.45 -3.13 7.77
CA CYS A 159 -1.64 -2.72 6.61
C CYS A 159 -0.14 -2.88 6.90
N VAL A 160 0.28 -2.51 8.12
CA VAL A 160 1.66 -2.68 8.59
C VAL A 160 2.05 -4.16 8.59
N LEU A 161 1.19 -5.04 9.11
CA LEU A 161 1.41 -6.48 9.11
C LEU A 161 1.56 -7.04 7.69
N GLN A 162 0.72 -6.61 6.75
CA GLN A 162 0.81 -7.05 5.35
C GLN A 162 2.09 -6.55 4.67
N PHE A 163 2.55 -5.34 5.00
CA PHE A 163 3.84 -4.84 4.51
C PHE A 163 5.01 -5.66 5.07
N ALA A 164 5.01 -5.93 6.38
CA ALA A 164 6.05 -6.70 7.07
C ALA A 164 6.15 -8.17 6.59
N ARG A 165 5.07 -8.74 6.04
CA ARG A 165 5.09 -10.07 5.39
C ARG A 165 5.96 -10.14 4.14
N HIS A 166 6.26 -9.00 3.51
CA HIS A 166 7.03 -8.96 2.28
C HIS A 166 8.47 -8.48 2.46
N THR A 167 8.78 -7.79 3.56
CA THR A 167 10.10 -7.23 3.80
C THR A 167 10.31 -6.84 5.26
N HIS A 168 11.54 -7.04 5.74
CA HIS A 168 12.01 -6.54 7.03
C HIS A 168 12.84 -5.24 6.89
N LYS A 169 13.14 -4.80 5.66
CA LYS A 169 13.99 -3.63 5.36
C LYS A 169 13.20 -2.31 5.30
N GLY A 170 12.02 -2.25 5.91
CA GLY A 170 11.14 -1.09 5.83
C GLY A 170 11.69 0.12 6.57
N LYS A 171 11.66 1.29 5.94
CA LYS A 171 11.94 2.59 6.56
C LYS A 171 10.77 3.56 6.38
N VAL A 172 10.39 4.24 7.45
CA VAL A 172 9.32 5.25 7.43
C VAL A 172 9.85 6.52 6.79
N ILE A 173 9.22 6.95 5.70
CA ILE A 173 9.66 8.09 4.89
C ILE A 173 8.68 9.28 4.90
N TYR A 174 7.48 9.08 5.45
CA TYR A 174 6.55 10.16 5.76
C TYR A 174 6.82 10.72 7.17
N GLY A 175 6.66 12.03 7.35
CA GLY A 175 6.86 12.71 8.63
C GLY A 175 6.25 14.11 8.62
N PRO A 176 6.29 14.83 9.76
CA PRO A 176 5.58 16.10 9.94
C PRO A 176 5.90 17.18 8.90
N PHE A 177 7.15 17.24 8.41
CA PHE A 177 7.58 18.24 7.43
C PHE A 177 7.18 17.91 5.99
N CYS A 178 6.57 16.75 5.73
CA CYS A 178 6.26 16.33 4.36
C CYS A 178 5.25 17.22 3.66
N ASP A 179 4.38 17.92 4.40
CA ASP A 179 3.44 18.87 3.81
C ASP A 179 4.19 20.00 3.05
N ASN A 180 5.45 20.30 3.42
CA ASN A 180 6.28 21.30 2.73
C ASN A 180 6.47 20.99 1.24
N ILE A 181 6.57 19.71 0.86
CA ILE A 181 6.80 19.32 -0.55
C ILE A 181 5.65 19.73 -1.48
N LEU A 182 4.46 19.99 -0.91
CA LEU A 182 3.27 20.40 -1.64
C LEU A 182 3.31 21.88 -2.03
N HIS A 183 4.12 22.67 -1.32
CA HIS A 183 4.22 24.11 -1.49
C HIS A 183 5.38 24.53 -2.40
N ILE A 184 6.23 23.57 -2.81
CA ILE A 184 7.35 23.83 -3.69
C ILE A 184 6.87 23.91 -5.14
N LYS A 185 7.18 25.03 -5.80
CA LYS A 185 6.81 25.33 -7.19
C LYS A 185 7.79 24.70 -8.16
#